data_AF-A0A2V6PPX5-F1
#
_entry.id   AF-A0A2V6PPX5-F1
#
_cell.length_a   1.000
_cell.length_b   1.000
_cell.length_c   1.000
_cell.angle_alpha   90.00
_cell.angle_beta   90.00
_cell.angle_gamma   90.00
#
_symmetry.space_group_name_H-M   'P 1'
#
loop_
_entity.id
_entity.type
_entity.pdbx_description
1 polymer ?
#
loop_
_entity_poly.entity_id
_entity_poly.type
_entity_poly.pdbx_seq_one_letter_code
_entity_poly.pdbx_strand_id
1 'polypeptide(L)'
;MMAERGDDAMAAAGPASPGVAPENHDLDLELKVGQDHFRLGGRLFGRSGVAGAWLNGQVRPWGFSLDGRVQQDARRGYDFKFDADVRDWLRTVRRWMLETPSPGERL
;
A
#
# COMPACT_ATOMS: atom_id res chain seq x y z
N MET A 1 -24.00 70.19 -27.99
CA MET A 1 -22.55 70.12 -27.74
C MET A 1 -22.35 69.09 -26.64
N MET A 2 -21.73 67.96 -27.02
CA MET A 2 -21.12 66.90 -26.19
C MET A 2 -21.94 66.24 -25.07
N ALA A 3 -22.37 65.02 -25.38
CA ALA A 3 -22.69 63.97 -24.41
C ALA A 3 -21.49 63.00 -24.30
N GLU A 4 -21.41 62.34 -23.14
CA GLU A 4 -20.72 61.07 -22.84
C GLU A 4 -19.18 60.99 -22.93
N ARG A 5 -18.54 60.56 -21.85
CA ARG A 5 -18.25 59.13 -21.56
C ARG A 5 -17.39 59.06 -20.30
N GLY A 6 -17.86 58.28 -19.32
CA GLY A 6 -17.03 57.85 -18.21
C GLY A 6 -15.95 56.91 -18.72
N ASP A 7 -14.71 57.20 -18.34
CA ASP A 7 -13.56 56.33 -18.54
C ASP A 7 -13.60 55.18 -17.54
N ASP A 8 -14.55 54.26 -17.73
CA ASP A 8 -14.48 52.92 -17.13
C ASP A 8 -13.70 52.01 -18.07
N ALA A 9 -12.37 52.18 -18.06
CA ALA A 9 -11.46 51.28 -18.74
C ALA A 9 -11.45 49.93 -17.99
N MET A 10 -12.34 49.06 -18.45
CA MET A 10 -12.46 47.64 -18.13
C MET A 10 -11.06 46.99 -18.03
N ALA A 11 -10.65 46.68 -16.80
CA ALA A 11 -9.49 45.83 -16.55
C ALA A 11 -9.70 44.51 -17.29
N ALA A 12 -8.91 44.30 -18.34
CA ALA A 12 -8.90 43.05 -19.08
C ALA A 12 -8.52 41.92 -18.11
N ALA A 13 -9.52 41.16 -17.67
CA ALA A 13 -9.32 39.89 -17.00
C ALA A 13 -8.56 38.99 -17.98
N GLY A 14 -7.25 38.84 -17.76
CA GLY A 14 -6.45 37.84 -18.46
C GLY A 14 -7.10 36.46 -18.29
N PRO A 15 -6.94 35.54 -19.26
CA PRO A 15 -7.53 34.22 -19.17
C PRO A 15 -7.09 33.59 -17.85
N ALA A 16 -8.05 33.31 -16.97
CA ALA A 16 -7.81 32.53 -15.77
C ALA A 16 -7.06 31.28 -16.21
N SER A 17 -5.85 31.07 -15.69
CA SER A 17 -5.13 29.81 -15.89
C SER A 17 -6.12 28.68 -15.60
N PRO A 18 -6.28 27.69 -16.48
CA PRO A 18 -7.16 26.57 -16.20
C PRO A 18 -6.60 25.90 -14.94
N GLY A 19 -7.21 26.21 -13.79
CA GLY A 19 -6.94 25.53 -12.56
C GLY A 19 -7.21 24.07 -12.84
N VAL A 20 -6.19 23.23 -12.70
CA VAL A 20 -6.37 21.79 -12.76
C VAL A 20 -7.43 21.47 -11.69
N ALA A 21 -8.65 21.19 -12.13
CA ALA A 21 -9.70 20.76 -11.22
C ALA A 21 -9.14 19.56 -10.46
N PRO A 22 -9.25 19.51 -9.12
CA PRO A 22 -8.76 18.37 -8.37
C PRO A 22 -9.42 17.11 -8.93
N GLU A 23 -8.60 16.14 -9.36
CA GLU A 23 -9.13 14.88 -9.87
C GLU A 23 -9.78 14.13 -8.71
N ASN A 24 -11.10 13.93 -8.81
CA ASN A 24 -11.84 13.09 -7.88
C ASN A 24 -11.42 11.63 -8.09
N HIS A 25 -10.96 11.01 -7.02
CA HIS A 25 -10.62 9.61 -6.96
C HIS A 25 -11.50 8.93 -5.90
N ASP A 26 -12.14 7.82 -6.25
CA ASP A 26 -12.87 7.02 -5.28
C ASP A 26 -11.98 5.91 -4.74
N LEU A 27 -12.05 5.66 -3.44
CA LEU A 27 -11.27 4.63 -2.76
C LEU A 27 -12.22 3.65 -2.07
N ASP A 28 -12.07 2.37 -2.39
CA ASP A 28 -12.71 1.25 -1.70
C ASP A 28 -11.66 0.49 -0.90
N LEU A 29 -11.95 0.16 0.35
CA LEU A 29 -11.06 -0.54 1.28
C LEU A 29 -11.81 -1.68 1.96
N GLU A 30 -11.22 -2.87 1.93
CA GLU A 30 -11.72 -4.07 2.59
C GLU A 30 -10.70 -4.53 3.64
N LEU A 31 -11.12 -4.67 4.90
CA LEU A 31 -10.31 -5.31 5.94
C LEU A 31 -11.10 -6.46 6.57
N LYS A 32 -10.50 -7.64 6.58
CA LYS A 32 -11.00 -8.83 7.28
C LYS A 32 -9.92 -9.32 8.22
N VAL A 33 -10.28 -9.58 9.47
CA VAL A 33 -9.39 -10.12 10.50
C VAL A 33 -10.05 -11.35 11.10
N GLY A 34 -9.34 -12.46 11.08
CA GLY A 34 -9.66 -13.69 11.78
C GLY A 34 -8.61 -14.00 12.84
N GLN A 35 -8.78 -15.11 13.54
CA GLN A 35 -7.91 -15.50 14.66
C GLN A 35 -6.43 -15.63 14.25
N ASP A 36 -6.16 -16.29 13.12
CA ASP A 36 -4.80 -16.55 12.62
C ASP A 36 -4.59 -16.03 11.19
N HIS A 37 -5.48 -15.17 10.70
CA HIS A 37 -5.38 -14.65 9.34
C HIS A 37 -5.94 -13.24 9.22
N PHE A 38 -5.47 -12.50 8.24
CA PHE A 38 -6.04 -11.22 7.84
C PHE A 38 -6.07 -11.10 6.32
N ARG A 39 -6.95 -10.24 5.82
CA ARG A 39 -7.01 -9.80 4.44
C ARG A 39 -7.23 -8.31 4.40
N LEU A 40 -6.36 -7.59 3.69
CA LEU A 40 -6.48 -6.18 3.39
C LEU A 40 -6.57 -6.04 1.87
N GLY A 41 -7.67 -5.48 1.37
CA GLY A 41 -7.89 -5.17 -0.03
C GLY A 41 -8.19 -3.70 -0.21
N GLY A 42 -7.85 -3.16 -1.36
CA GLY A 42 -8.21 -1.80 -1.73
C GLY A 42 -8.29 -1.61 -3.24
N ARG A 43 -9.17 -0.72 -3.68
CA ARG A 43 -9.32 -0.33 -5.09
C ARG A 43 -9.41 1.18 -5.18
N LEU A 44 -8.62 1.75 -6.08
CA LEU A 44 -8.62 3.17 -6.43
C LEU A 44 -9.23 3.31 -7.82
N PHE A 45 -10.28 4.12 -7.93
CA PHE A 45 -10.97 4.41 -9.18
C PHE A 45 -10.63 5.84 -9.62
N GLY A 46 -10.12 5.98 -10.85
CA GLY A 46 -9.80 7.28 -11.44
C GLY A 46 -10.04 7.30 -12.95
N ARG A 47 -9.76 8.44 -13.60
CA ARG A 47 -9.95 8.60 -15.06
C ARG A 47 -9.14 7.62 -15.91
N SER A 48 -7.99 7.19 -15.40
CA SER A 48 -7.07 6.27 -16.06
C SER A 48 -7.51 4.80 -15.96
N GLY A 49 -8.49 4.48 -15.13
CA GLY A 49 -8.97 3.13 -14.86
C GLY A 49 -9.00 2.79 -13.38
N VAL A 50 -8.97 1.48 -13.09
CA VAL A 50 -9.00 0.96 -11.72
C VAL A 50 -7.65 0.34 -11.37
N ALA A 51 -7.02 0.88 -10.34
CA ALA A 51 -5.91 0.24 -9.66
C ALA A 51 -6.44 -0.48 -8.42
N GLY A 52 -5.79 -1.56 -8.01
CA GLY A 52 -6.18 -2.26 -6.80
C GLY A 52 -5.07 -3.11 -6.25
N ALA A 53 -5.09 -3.33 -4.95
CA ALA A 53 -4.17 -4.25 -4.31
C ALA A 53 -4.94 -5.08 -3.28
N TRP A 54 -4.51 -6.31 -3.09
CA TRP A 54 -4.91 -7.08 -1.92
C TRP A 54 -3.72 -7.82 -1.34
N LEU A 55 -3.79 -8.05 -0.04
CA LEU A 55 -2.79 -8.70 0.78
C LEU A 55 -3.52 -9.61 1.76
N ASN A 56 -3.19 -10.89 1.74
CA ASN A 56 -3.58 -11.86 2.75
C ASN A 56 -2.35 -12.21 3.59
N GLY A 57 -2.55 -12.32 4.89
CA GLY A 57 -1.56 -12.89 5.79
C GLY A 57 -2.19 -14.00 6.60
N GLN A 58 -1.43 -15.07 6.84
CA GLN A 58 -1.84 -16.18 7.70
C GLN A 58 -0.69 -16.56 8.61
N VAL A 59 -0.95 -16.53 9.91
CA VAL A 59 -0.06 -17.05 10.94
C VAL A 59 -0.21 -18.56 11.00
N ARG A 60 0.90 -19.26 11.12
CA ARG A 60 0.99 -20.72 11.24
C ARG A 60 1.79 -21.06 12.49
N PRO A 61 1.65 -22.27 13.07
CA PRO A 61 2.35 -22.63 14.31
C PRO A 61 3.88 -22.45 14.29
N TRP A 62 4.49 -22.48 13.11
CA TRP A 62 5.94 -22.35 12.95
C TRP A 62 6.33 -21.39 11.83
N GLY A 63 5.52 -20.37 11.57
CA GLY A 63 5.80 -19.47 10.47
C GLY A 63 4.63 -18.59 10.09
N PHE A 64 4.74 -17.95 8.94
CA PHE A 64 3.67 -17.16 8.37
C PHE A 64 3.71 -17.22 6.85
N SER A 65 2.55 -17.05 6.23
CA SER A 65 2.41 -16.88 4.79
C SER A 65 1.79 -15.52 4.50
N LEU A 66 2.31 -14.86 3.49
CA LEU A 66 1.85 -13.56 3.01
C LEU A 66 1.71 -13.65 1.49
N ASP A 67 0.49 -13.54 1.00
CA ASP A 67 0.20 -13.53 -0.44
C ASP A 67 -0.51 -12.24 -0.80
N GLY A 68 -0.26 -11.75 -2.00
CA GLY A 68 -0.85 -10.51 -2.43
C GLY A 68 -0.83 -10.35 -3.93
N ARG A 69 -1.61 -9.38 -4.36
CA ARG A 69 -1.63 -8.94 -5.75
C ARG A 69 -1.66 -7.43 -5.77
N VAL A 70 -0.83 -6.83 -6.61
CA VAL A 70 -0.91 -5.42 -6.94
C VAL A 70 -1.28 -5.30 -8.40
N GLN A 71 -2.35 -4.58 -8.68
CA GLN A 71 -2.85 -4.27 -10.00
C GLN A 71 -2.75 -2.76 -10.22
N GLN A 72 -1.83 -2.35 -11.10
CA GLN A 72 -1.58 -0.95 -11.37
C GLN A 72 -2.62 -0.39 -12.35
N ASP A 73 -3.03 -1.20 -13.32
CA ASP A 73 -4.09 -0.93 -14.30
C ASP A 73 -4.88 -2.21 -14.60
N ALA A 74 -5.99 -2.10 -15.33
CA ALA A 74 -6.82 -3.24 -15.74
C ALA A 74 -6.03 -4.37 -16.47
N ARG A 75 -4.84 -4.07 -17.02
CA ARG A 75 -4.05 -5.01 -17.83
C ARG A 75 -2.82 -5.61 -17.13
N ARG A 76 -2.34 -5.04 -16.03
CA ARG A 76 -1.09 -5.47 -15.39
C ARG A 76 -1.28 -5.70 -13.90
N GLY A 77 -1.28 -6.98 -13.53
CA GLY A 77 -1.29 -7.45 -12.15
C GLY A 77 -0.02 -8.22 -11.85
N TYR A 78 0.55 -7.99 -10.67
CA TYR A 78 1.69 -8.72 -10.13
C TYR A 78 1.22 -9.46 -8.90
N ASP A 79 1.19 -10.79 -9.00
CA ASP A 79 0.94 -11.66 -7.85
C ASP A 79 2.28 -11.97 -7.19
N PHE A 80 2.31 -11.92 -5.86
CA PHE A 80 3.47 -12.29 -5.06
C PHE A 80 3.05 -13.19 -3.92
N LYS A 81 3.97 -14.07 -3.52
CA LYS A 81 3.79 -14.96 -2.39
C LYS A 81 5.09 -15.05 -1.62
N PHE A 82 4.98 -14.89 -0.32
CA PHE A 82 6.07 -14.98 0.62
C PHE A 82 5.67 -15.95 1.73
N ASP A 83 6.42 -17.03 1.86
CA ASP A 83 6.23 -18.02 2.91
C ASP A 83 7.50 -18.05 3.77
N ALA A 84 7.35 -17.94 5.08
CA ALA A 84 8.44 -18.07 6.04
C ALA A 84 8.17 -19.24 6.98
N ASP A 85 9.07 -20.22 6.98
CA ASP A 85 9.10 -21.32 7.97
C ASP A 85 10.26 -21.08 8.93
N VAL A 86 9.96 -20.99 10.23
CA VAL A 86 10.95 -20.75 11.27
C VAL A 86 11.37 -22.03 12.00
N ARG A 87 10.89 -23.22 11.63
CA ARG A 87 11.30 -24.50 12.26
C ARG A 87 12.80 -24.71 12.18
N ASP A 88 13.37 -24.54 10.99
CA ASP A 88 14.79 -24.83 10.78
C ASP A 88 15.68 -23.75 11.42
N TRP A 89 15.21 -22.50 11.46
CA TRP A 89 15.86 -21.44 12.23
C TRP A 89 15.82 -21.74 13.74
N LEU A 90 14.66 -22.11 14.29
CA LEU A 90 14.51 -22.48 15.71
C LEU A 90 15.35 -23.71 16.08
N ARG A 91 15.43 -24.72 15.21
CA ARG A 91 16.35 -25.86 15.39
C ARG A 91 17.80 -25.41 15.43
N THR A 92 18.18 -24.50 14.53
CA THR A 92 19.54 -23.96 14.47
C THR A 92 19.89 -23.15 15.72
N VAL A 93 19.01 -22.26 16.16
CA VAL A 93 19.19 -21.46 17.39
C VAL A 93 19.26 -22.37 18.62
N ARG A 94 18.37 -23.37 18.72
CA ARG A 94 18.38 -24.34 19.84
C ARG A 94 19.68 -25.15 19.87
N ARG A 95 20.19 -25.57 18.71
CA ARG A 95 21.48 -26.27 18.62
C ARG A 95 22.62 -25.36 19.11
N TRP A 96 22.67 -24.11 18.66
CA TRP A 96 23.69 -23.15 19.10
C TRP A 96 23.65 -22.88 20.61
N MET A 97 22.45 -22.77 21.20
CA MET A 97 22.27 -22.57 22.64
C MET A 97 22.67 -23.80 23.48
N LEU A 98 22.59 -25.01 22.92
CA LEU A 98 23.00 -26.25 23.61
C LEU A 98 24.49 -26.57 23.40
N GLU A 99 25.09 -26.08 22.31
CA GLU A 99 26.51 -26.25 21.98
C GLU A 99 27.39 -25.13 22.54
N THR A 100 26.82 -24.16 23.28
CA THR A 100 27.63 -23.21 24.03
C THR A 100 28.08 -23.89 25.33
N PRO A 101 29.37 -24.31 25.46
CA PRO A 101 29.84 -24.83 26.74
C PRO A 101 29.65 -23.72 27.78
N SER A 102 29.16 -24.12 28.95
CA SER A 102 29.07 -23.20 30.08
C SER A 102 30.47 -22.62 30.32
N PRO A 103 30.61 -21.29 30.54
CA PRO A 103 31.92 -20.66 30.77
C PRO A 103 32.59 -21.08 32.11
N GLY A 104 32.17 -22.21 32.70
CA GLY A 104 32.68 -22.75 33.96
C GLY A 104 33.38 -24.12 33.86
N GLU A 105 33.41 -24.78 32.70
CA GLU A 105 34.00 -26.13 32.57
C GLU A 105 35.44 -26.13 32.03
N ARG A 106 36.18 -25.04 32.24
CA ARG A 106 37.63 -24.99 32.01
C ARG A 106 38.35 -24.57 33.28
N LEU A 107 38.50 -25.51 34.21
CA LEU A 107 39.53 -25.51 35.24
C LEU A 107 40.11 -26.91 35.38
#